data_AF-A0A846LJE1-F1
#
_entry.id   AF-A0A846LJE1-F1
#
_cell.length_a   1.000
_cell.length_b   1.000
_cell.length_c   1.000
_cell.angle_alpha   90.00
_cell.angle_beta   90.00
_cell.angle_gamma   90.00
#
_symmetry.space_group_name_H-M   'P 1'
#
loop_
_entity.id
_entity.type
_entity.pdbx_description
1 polymer ?
#
loop_
_entity_poly.entity_id
_entity_poly.type
_entity_poly.pdbx_seq_one_letter_code
_entity_poly.pdbx_strand_id
1 'polypeptide(L)' 'MAAPFRPPWFGNRGVQLLAGVAVAYNLVAIALRLVDGEWGEAFLSFAWTVVFGYVLVESLRFRQQQESDAGQDPATD' A
#
# COMPACT_ATOMS: atom_id res chain seq x y z
N MET A 1 13.20 7.15 -22.18
CA MET A 1 12.61 7.44 -20.86
C MET A 1 12.92 6.27 -19.96
N ALA A 2 13.66 6.47 -18.86
CA ALA A 2 13.90 5.38 -17.91
C ALA A 2 12.57 4.96 -17.30
N ALA A 3 12.23 3.67 -17.37
CA ALA A 3 11.11 3.15 -16.61
C ALA A 3 11.36 3.50 -15.14
N PRO A 4 10.37 4.06 -14.41
CA PRO A 4 10.51 4.32 -12.98
C PRO A 4 11.04 3.07 -12.29
N PHE A 5 12.03 3.21 -11.39
CA PHE A 5 12.52 2.06 -10.62
C PHE A 5 11.37 1.54 -9.74
N ARG A 6 11.08 0.25 -9.89
CA ARG A 6 9.94 -0.41 -9.31
C ARG A 6 10.45 -1.58 -8.46
N PRO A 7 10.50 -1.45 -7.13
CA PRO A 7 11.12 -2.47 -6.30
C PRO A 7 10.41 -3.83 -6.45
N PRO A 8 11.16 -4.94 -6.56
CA PRO A 8 10.60 -6.27 -6.88
C PRO A 8 9.66 -6.80 -5.80
N TRP A 9 9.73 -6.29 -4.57
CA TRP A 9 8.88 -6.70 -3.46
C TRP A 9 7.44 -6.15 -3.52
N PHE A 10 7.11 -5.21 -4.41
CA PHE A 10 5.75 -4.64 -4.52
C PHE A 10 4.68 -5.65 -4.95
N GLY A 11 5.05 -6.70 -5.71
CA GLY A 11 4.13 -7.77 -6.08
C GLY A 11 3.90 -8.83 -4.99
N ASN A 12 4.63 -8.77 -3.86
CA ASN A 12 4.53 -9.78 -2.82
C ASN A 12 3.28 -9.55 -1.94
N ARG A 13 2.44 -10.59 -1.81
CA ARG A 13 1.26 -10.60 -0.92
C ARG A 13 1.60 -10.24 0.54
N GLY A 14 2.81 -10.57 0.99
CA GLY A 14 3.28 -10.20 2.33
C GLY A 14 3.35 -8.68 2.52
N VAL A 15 3.81 -7.93 1.51
CA VAL A 15 3.89 -6.47 1.57
C VAL A 15 2.51 -5.84 1.54
N GLN A 16 1.57 -6.38 0.75
CA GLN A 16 0.17 -5.96 0.73
C GLN A 16 -0.50 -6.13 2.10
N LEU A 17 -0.33 -7.29 2.73
CA LEU A 17 -0.88 -7.55 4.06
C LEU A 17 -0.25 -6.63 5.12
N LEU A 18 1.07 -6.47 5.12
CA LEU A 18 1.75 -5.59 6.05
C LEU A 18 1.32 -4.13 5.88
N ALA A 19 1.24 -3.63 4.64
CA ALA A 19 0.77 -2.28 4.36
C ALA A 19 -0.69 -2.10 4.77
N GLY A 20 -1.57 -3.07 4.47
CA GLY A 20 -2.97 -3.03 4.88
C GLY A 20 -3.16 -3.01 6.39
N VAL A 21 -2.43 -3.87 7.13
CA VAL A 21 -2.44 -3.88 8.60
C VAL A 21 -1.90 -2.56 9.16
N ALA A 22 -0.82 -2.02 8.58
CA ALA A 22 -0.26 -0.74 9.01
C ALA A 22 -1.24 0.43 8.80
N VAL A 23 -1.97 0.46 7.69
CA VAL A 23 -3.04 1.45 7.46
C VAL A 23 -4.13 1.32 8.52
N ALA A 24 -4.65 0.11 8.75
CA ALA A 24 -5.71 -0.12 9.73
C ALA A 24 -5.27 0.28 11.16
N TYR A 25 -4.04 -0.08 11.53
CA TYR A 25 -3.45 0.30 12.81
C TYR A 25 -3.38 1.82 12.98
N ASN A 26 -2.87 2.54 11.97
CA ASN A 26 -2.74 3.98 12.07
C ASN A 26 -4.11 4.68 12.12
N LEU A 27 -5.13 4.18 11.41
CA LEU A 27 -6.50 4.72 11.51
C LEU A 27 -7.07 4.61 12.92
N VAL A 28 -6.87 3.46 13.58
CA VAL A 28 -7.27 3.27 14.98
C VAL A 28 -6.47 4.20 15.90
N ALA A 29 -5.15 4.30 15.70
CA ALA A 29 -4.30 5.18 16.49
C ALA A 29 -4.71 6.66 16.34
N ILE A 30 -5.05 7.12 15.13
CA ILE A 30 -5.56 8.48 14.89
C ILE A 30 -6.84 8.72 15.69
N ALA A 31 -7.80 7.78 15.63
CA ALA A 31 -9.07 7.92 16.33
C ALA A 31 -8.87 8.04 17.86
N LEU A 32 -8.01 7.18 18.44
CA LEU A 32 -7.69 7.23 19.86
C LEU A 32 -6.99 8.55 20.24
N ARG A 33 -5.95 8.93 19.49
CA ARG A 33 -5.17 10.16 19.73
C ARG A 33 -6.01 11.44 19.60
N LEU A 34 -6.99 11.45 18.69
CA LEU A 34 -7.94 12.57 18.56
C LEU A 34 -8.86 12.69 19.79
N VAL A 35 -9.33 11.56 20.33
CA VAL A 35 -10.12 11.55 21.56
C VAL A 35 -9.31 12.01 22.76
N ASP A 36 -8.03 11.62 22.82
CA ASP A 36 -7.10 11.99 23.89
C ASP A 36 -6.54 13.43 23.73
N GLY A 37 -6.87 14.14 22.64
CA GLY A 37 -6.39 15.49 22.37
C GLY A 37 -4.90 15.56 21.98
N GLU A 38 -4.29 14.43 21.60
CA GLU A 38 -2.90 14.33 21.17
C GLU A 38 -2.74 14.69 19.68
N TRP A 39 -2.98 15.96 19.33
CA TRP A 39 -3.05 16.41 17.93
C TRP A 39 -1.75 16.16 17.13
N GLY A 40 -0.59 16.33 17.76
CA GLY A 40 0.71 16.12 17.11
C GLY A 40 0.95 14.65 16.75
N GLU A 41 0.63 13.75 17.67
CA GLU A 41 0.73 12.31 17.48
C GLU A 41 -0.35 11.82 16.48
N ALA A 42 -1.57 12.37 16.53
CA ALA A 42 -2.61 12.07 15.54
C ALA A 42 -2.17 12.46 14.12
N PHE A 43 -1.54 13.63 13.96
CA PHE A 43 -0.96 14.05 12.67
C PHE A 43 0.15 13.10 12.20
N LEU A 44 1.03 12.65 13.10
CA LEU A 44 2.09 11.71 12.75
C LEU A 44 1.51 10.38 12.26
N SER A 45 0.51 9.83 12.96
CA SER A 45 -0.20 8.62 12.52
C SER A 45 -0.90 8.81 11.16
N PHE A 46 -1.44 10.01 10.91
CA PHE A 46 -2.01 10.34 9.60
C PHE A 46 -0.96 10.34 8.49
N ALA A 47 0.21 10.95 8.71
CA ALA A 47 1.31 10.93 7.75
C ALA A 47 1.73 9.49 7.41
N TRP A 48 1.86 8.63 8.42
CA TRP A 48 2.14 7.21 8.21
C TRP A 48 1.04 6.49 7.44
N THR A 49 -0.23 6.80 7.72
CA THR A 49 -1.37 6.25 6.97
C THR A 49 -1.26 6.57 5.48
N VAL A 50 -0.89 7.80 5.13
CA VAL A 50 -0.71 8.21 3.72
C VAL A 50 0.43 7.43 3.07
N VAL A 51 1.57 7.28 3.75
CA VAL A 51 2.72 6.52 3.24
C VAL A 51 2.34 5.05 3.00
N PHE A 52 1.76 4.38 3.99
CA PHE A 52 1.36 2.98 3.85
C PHE A 52 0.21 2.79 2.87
N GLY A 53 -0.73 3.74 2.81
CA GLY A 53 -1.82 3.76 1.84
C GLY A 53 -1.29 3.85 0.41
N TYR A 54 -0.31 4.73 0.17
CA TYR A 54 0.36 4.81 -1.13
C TYR A 54 1.05 3.49 -1.50
N VAL A 55 1.81 2.90 -0.58
CA VAL A 55 2.47 1.60 -0.80
C VAL A 55 1.44 0.52 -1.13
N LEU A 56 0.32 0.48 -0.41
CA LEU A 56 -0.76 -0.48 -0.65
C LEU A 56 -1.37 -0.28 -2.04
N VAL A 57 -1.75 0.95 -2.40
CA VAL A 57 -2.34 1.25 -3.72
C VAL A 57 -1.39 0.88 -4.84
N GLU A 58 -0.11 1.24 -4.73
CA GLU A 58 0.88 0.92 -5.75
C GLU A 58 1.08 -0.60 -5.83
N SER A 59 1.16 -1.31 -4.70
CA SER A 59 1.27 -2.78 -4.70
C SER A 59 0.09 -3.50 -5.36
N LEU A 60 -1.13 -2.95 -5.25
CA LEU A 60 -2.33 -3.46 -5.91
C LEU A 60 -2.31 -3.15 -7.41
N ARG A 61 -1.93 -1.94 -7.80
CA ARG A 61 -1.80 -1.53 -9.20
C ARG A 61 -0.80 -2.41 -9.95
N PHE A 62 0.33 -2.72 -9.32
CA PHE A 62 1.32 -3.63 -9.86
C PHE A 62 0.81 -5.04 -10.06
N ARG A 63 0.04 -5.55 -9.09
CA ARG A 63 -0.56 -6.87 -9.20
C ARG A 63 -1.55 -6.94 -10.36
N GLN A 64 -2.37 -5.90 -10.55
CA GLN A 64 -3.23 -5.79 -11.73
C GLN A 64 -2.43 -5.75 -13.02
N GLN A 65 -1.30 -5.03 -13.07
CA GLN A 65 -0.43 -5.00 -14.25
C GLN A 65 0.17 -6.39 -14.57
N GLN A 66 0.62 -7.12 -13.55
CA GLN A 66 1.13 -8.49 -13.71
C GLN A 66 0.04 -9.47 -14.14
N GLU A 67 -1.17 -9.36 -13.57
CA GLU A 67 -2.32 -10.21 -13.95
C GLU A 67 -2.77 -9.92 -15.39
N SER A 68 -2.73 -8.66 -15.84
CA SER A 68 -3.01 -8.27 -17.23
C SER A 68 -1.95 -8.75 -18.23
N ASP A 69 -0.66 -8.64 -17.90
CA ASP A 69 0.44 -9.12 -18.77
C ASP A 69 0.48 -10.66 -18.83
N ALA A 70 0.16 -11.35 -17.73
CA ALA A 70 0.10 -12.81 -17.67
C ALA A 70 -1.13 -13.41 -18.40
N GLY A 71 -2.18 -12.62 -18.62
CA GLY A 71 -3.36 -13.02 -19.39
C GLY A 71 -3.17 -12.97 -20.92
N GLN A 72 -2.02 -12.50 -21.41
CA GLN A 72 -1.79 -12.20 -22.83
C GLN A 72 -1.06 -13.33 -23.62
N ASP A 73 -0.66 -14.46 -23.03
CA ASP A 73 -0.13 -15.63 -23.77
C ASP A 73 -0.24 -16.96 -22.98
N PRO A 74 -0.55 -18.15 -23.58
CA PRO A 74 -0.71 -18.43 -25.01
C PRO A 74 -2.08 -19.07 -25.38
N ALA A 75 -2.74 -18.49 -26.38
CA ALA A 75 -3.61 -19.25 -27.29
C ALA A 75 -2.73 -19.72 -28.46
N THR A 76 -1.96 -20.78 -28.25
CA THR A 76 -1.39 -21.58 -29.34
C THR A 76 -2.26 -22.83 -29.45
N ASP A 77 -3.14 -22.84 -30.45
CA ASP A 77 -3.76 -24.04 -31.04
C ASP A 77 -3.76 -23.84 -32.55
#